data_AF-A0A821II81-F1
#
_entry.id   AF-A0A821II81-F1
#
_cell.length_a   1.000
_cell.length_b   1.000
_cell.length_c   1.000
_cell.angle_alpha   90.00
_cell.angle_beta   90.00
_cell.angle_gamma   90.00
#
_symmetry.space_group_name_H-M   'P 1'
#
loop_
_entity.id
_entity.type
_entity.pdbx_description
1 polymer ?
#
loop_
_entity_poly.entity_id
_entity_poly.type
_entity_poly.pdbx_seq_one_letter_code
_entity_poly.pdbx_strand_id
1 'polypeptide(L)'
;MGRNSTHMTIVHRDIKSSNILIDKNELNLYLTDFGVALTLPQILTEKDFVQIGTIRYMAPELLEGVISHTREALCSVDMYALALVMWEIITQCDVYPTTGKIHNIR
;
A
#
# COMPACT_ATOMS: atom_id res chain seq x y z
N MET A 1 -4.41 30.02 22.10
CA MET A 1 -3.56 28.82 21.99
C MET A 1 -4.35 27.71 21.28
N GLY A 2 -4.21 27.60 19.97
CA GLY A 2 -4.81 26.49 19.20
C GLY A 2 -4.03 25.20 19.46
N ARG A 3 -4.72 24.09 19.66
CA ARG A 3 -4.12 22.76 19.79
C ARG A 3 -3.36 22.42 18.51
N ASN A 4 -2.04 22.47 18.54
CA ASN A 4 -1.20 21.86 17.52
C ASN A 4 -1.27 20.34 17.67
N SER A 5 -2.29 19.70 17.09
CA SER A 5 -2.24 18.27 16.84
C SER A 5 -1.26 18.05 15.68
N THR A 6 0.03 17.88 16.00
CA THR A 6 1.06 17.54 15.02
C THR A 6 0.87 16.09 14.61
N HIS A 7 -0.10 15.82 13.74
CA HIS A 7 -0.25 14.49 13.14
C HIS A 7 0.98 14.19 12.29
N MET A 8 1.78 13.26 12.78
CA MET A 8 2.88 12.65 12.05
C MET A 8 2.31 11.92 10.83
N THR A 9 2.87 12.17 9.65
CA THR A 9 2.53 11.40 8.45
C THR A 9 3.60 10.37 8.21
N ILE A 10 3.18 9.15 7.91
CA ILE A 10 4.07 8.06 7.53
C ILE A 10 3.79 7.75 6.07
N VAL A 11 4.84 7.71 5.25
CA VAL A 11 4.79 7.20 3.88
C VAL A 11 5.36 5.80 3.91
N HIS A 12 4.57 4.79 3.57
CA HIS A 12 4.92 3.39 3.71
C HIS A 12 5.91 2.92 2.62
N ARG A 13 5.72 3.37 1.37
CA ARG A 13 6.52 3.04 0.17
C ARG A 13 6.52 1.57 -0.27
N ASP A 14 5.93 0.67 0.51
CA ASP A 14 5.76 -0.74 0.13
C ASP A 14 4.37 -1.30 0.48
N ILE A 15 3.32 -0.53 0.18
CA ILE A 15 1.93 -1.01 0.32
C ILE A 15 1.70 -2.11 -0.72
N LYS A 16 1.28 -3.28 -0.25
CA LYS A 16 0.94 -4.44 -1.07
C LYS A 16 0.07 -5.40 -0.28
N SER A 17 -0.61 -6.31 -0.98
CA SER A 17 -1.56 -7.24 -0.37
C SER A 17 -0.94 -8.11 0.74
N SER A 18 0.33 -8.52 0.61
CA SER A 18 1.03 -9.30 1.65
C SER A 18 1.39 -8.51 2.90
N ASN A 19 1.36 -7.17 2.84
CA ASN A 19 1.65 -6.27 3.95
C ASN A 19 0.37 -5.76 4.63
N ILE A 20 -0.80 -6.27 4.25
CA ILE A 20 -2.07 -5.99 4.90
C ILE A 20 -2.54 -7.26 5.60
N LEU A 21 -2.45 -7.25 6.93
CA LEU A 21 -2.91 -8.34 7.78
C LEU A 21 -4.37 -8.13 8.14
N ILE A 22 -5.09 -9.24 8.31
CA ILE A 22 -6.49 -9.25 8.74
C ILE A 22 -6.56 -9.96 10.08
N ASP A 23 -7.12 -9.30 11.10
CA ASP A 23 -7.47 -10.01 12.33
C ASP A 23 -8.63 -10.99 12.06
N LYS A 24 -8.45 -12.22 12.53
CA LYS A 24 -9.37 -13.33 12.29
C LYS A 24 -10.73 -13.14 12.97
N ASN A 25 -10.77 -12.39 14.06
CA ASN A 25 -11.96 -12.29 14.90
C ASN A 25 -12.79 -11.05 14.58
N GLU A 26 -12.12 -9.90 14.40
CA GLU A 26 -12.79 -8.61 14.27
C GLU A 26 -12.77 -8.05 12.84
N LEU A 27 -12.13 -8.74 11.88
CA LEU A 27 -11.94 -8.29 10.49
C LEU A 27 -11.27 -6.90 10.38
N ASN A 28 -10.52 -6.52 11.42
CA ASN A 28 -9.70 -5.32 11.39
C ASN A 28 -8.51 -5.53 10.45
N LEU A 29 -8.18 -4.50 9.65
CA LEU A 29 -7.02 -4.49 8.77
C LEU A 29 -5.84 -3.79 9.46
N TYR A 30 -4.66 -4.38 9.37
CA TYR A 30 -3.42 -3.84 9.91
C TYR A 30 -2.36 -3.77 8.81
N LEU A 31 -1.77 -2.60 8.62
CA LEU A 31 -0.61 -2.44 7.75
C LEU A 31 0.65 -2.88 8.52
N THR A 32 1.53 -3.64 7.86
CA THR A 32 2.78 -4.15 8.41
C THR A 32 3.96 -3.83 7.48
N ASP A 33 5.18 -4.09 7.97
CA ASP A 33 6.44 -3.95 7.24
C ASP A 33 6.81 -2.51 6.85
N PHE A 34 7.12 -1.71 7.88
CA PHE A 34 7.58 -0.34 7.75
C PHE A 34 9.10 -0.23 7.47
N GLY A 35 9.75 -1.30 7.01
CA GLY A 35 11.21 -1.36 6.86
C GLY A 35 11.78 -0.31 5.89
N VAL A 36 10.94 0.19 4.99
CA VAL A 36 11.27 1.25 4.02
C VAL A 36 10.39 2.50 4.19
N ALA A 37 9.68 2.65 5.31
CA ALA A 37 8.80 3.80 5.51
C ALA A 37 9.58 5.11 5.79
N LEU A 38 8.96 6.24 5.50
CA LEU A 38 9.43 7.59 5.85
C LEU A 38 8.48 8.25 6.83
N THR A 39 9.03 9.04 7.76
CA THR A 39 8.25 9.80 8.73
C THR A 39 8.36 11.29 8.43
N LEU A 40 7.22 11.97 8.37
CA LEU A 40 7.10 13.40 8.06
C LEU A 40 6.52 14.17 9.25
N PRO A 41 7.00 15.41 9.52
CA PRO A 41 7.91 16.19 8.69
C PRO A 41 9.38 15.78 8.86
N GLN A 42 10.12 15.71 7.74
CA GLN A 42 11.58 15.61 7.69
C GLN A 42 12.10 16.43 6.50
N ILE A 43 13.41 16.71 6.47
CA ILE A 43 14.06 17.28 5.29
C ILE A 43 14.17 16.18 4.23
N LEU A 44 13.50 16.36 3.10
CA LEU A 44 13.51 15.43 1.99
C LEU A 44 14.71 15.68 1.08
N THR A 45 15.30 14.60 0.59
CA THR A 45 16.44 14.57 -0.33
C THR A 45 16.11 13.69 -1.54
N GLU A 46 16.91 13.76 -2.61
CA GLU A 46 16.73 12.90 -3.79
C GLU A 46 16.70 11.39 -3.43
N LYS A 47 17.39 11.00 -2.35
CA LYS A 47 17.40 9.61 -1.87
C LYS A 47 16.06 9.12 -1.33
N ASP A 48 15.14 10.03 -0.98
CA ASP A 48 13.82 9.68 -0.47
C ASP A 48 12.84 9.30 -1.60
N PHE A 49 13.14 9.69 -2.84
CA PHE A 49 12.31 9.50 -4.03
C PHE A 49 12.86 8.42 -4.97
N VAL A 50 13.71 7.53 -4.46
CA VAL A 50 14.24 6.39 -5.22
C VAL A 50 13.21 5.26 -5.31
N GLN A 51 13.37 4.41 -6.33
CA GLN A 51 12.56 3.21 -6.52
C GLN A 51 12.90 2.17 -5.43
N ILE A 52 12.15 2.21 -4.34
CA ILE A 52 12.24 1.27 -3.22
C ILE A 52 10.89 0.62 -2.97
N GLY A 53 10.90 -0.63 -2.48
CA GLY A 53 9.70 -1.44 -2.32
C GLY A 53 9.45 -2.36 -3.51
N THR A 54 8.23 -2.84 -3.63
CA THR A 54 7.84 -3.87 -4.60
C THR A 54 7.42 -3.24 -5.93
N ILE A 55 8.23 -3.43 -6.98
CA ILE A 55 8.05 -2.83 -8.32
C ILE A 55 6.61 -2.94 -8.87
N ARG A 56 5.94 -4.08 -8.67
CA ARG A 56 4.55 -4.31 -9.15
C ARG A 56 3.55 -3.26 -8.63
N TYR A 57 3.75 -2.75 -7.42
CA TYR A 57 2.84 -1.81 -6.77
C TYR A 57 3.28 -0.35 -6.90
N MET A 58 4.40 -0.10 -7.59
CA MET A 58 5.03 1.21 -7.63
C MET A 58 4.31 2.14 -8.61
N ALA A 59 4.13 3.40 -8.20
CA ALA A 59 3.53 4.42 -9.05
C ALA A 59 4.39 4.69 -10.31
N PRO A 60 3.77 4.92 -11.48
CA PRO A 60 4.49 5.10 -12.73
C PRO A 60 5.45 6.29 -12.69
N GLU A 61 5.06 7.40 -12.06
CA GLU A 61 5.91 8.58 -11.90
C GLU A 61 7.19 8.29 -11.10
N LEU A 62 7.13 7.33 -10.17
CA LEU A 62 8.29 6.87 -9.40
C LEU A 62 9.16 5.91 -10.23
N LEU A 63 8.54 5.01 -11.01
CA LEU A 63 9.24 4.10 -11.94
C LEU A 63 9.95 4.84 -13.08
N GLU A 64 9.36 5.93 -13.55
CA GLU A 64 9.94 6.78 -14.61
C GLU A 64 10.97 7.77 -14.06
N GLY A 65 11.07 7.92 -12.73
CA GLY A 65 11.98 8.88 -12.10
C GLY A 65 11.57 10.35 -12.33
N VAL A 66 10.30 10.58 -12.65
CA VAL A 66 9.74 11.93 -12.94
C VAL A 66 8.85 12.45 -11.81
N ILE A 67 8.84 11.74 -10.67
CA ILE A 67 8.12 12.14 -9.47
C ILE A 67 8.56 13.54 -9.00
N SER A 68 7.59 14.35 -8.58
CA SER A 68 7.90 15.64 -7.96
C SER A 68 8.51 15.45 -6.58
N HIS A 69 9.53 16.24 -6.24
CA HIS A 69 10.21 16.15 -4.95
C HIS A 69 9.44 16.82 -3.80
N THR A 70 8.17 16.46 -3.62
CA THR A 70 7.27 17.02 -2.60
C THR A 70 6.73 15.93 -1.65
N ARG A 71 6.25 16.35 -0.48
CA ARG A 71 5.58 15.45 0.47
C ARG A 71 4.34 14.82 -0.14
N GLU A 72 3.57 15.60 -0.88
CA GLU A 72 2.30 15.19 -1.47
C GLU A 72 2.53 14.11 -2.53
N ALA A 73 3.61 14.22 -3.30
CA ALA A 73 4.00 13.21 -4.27
C ALA A 73 4.42 11.88 -3.60
N LEU A 74 5.13 11.93 -2.47
CA LEU A 74 5.42 10.72 -1.68
C LEU A 74 4.14 10.10 -1.11
N CYS A 75 3.19 10.90 -0.64
CA CYS A 75 1.90 10.36 -0.20
C CYS A 75 1.11 9.75 -1.37
N SER A 76 1.21 10.32 -2.58
CA SER A 76 0.46 9.79 -3.74
C SER A 76 0.99 8.46 -4.23
N VAL A 77 2.28 8.13 -4.03
CA VAL A 77 2.78 6.79 -4.40
C VAL A 77 2.12 5.67 -3.59
N ASP A 78 1.87 5.92 -2.30
CA ASP A 78 1.13 4.98 -1.44
C ASP A 78 -0.34 4.86 -1.87
N MET A 79 -0.95 5.95 -2.31
CA MET A 79 -2.33 5.94 -2.84
C MET A 79 -2.43 5.11 -4.12
N TYR A 80 -1.44 5.18 -5.00
CA TYR A 80 -1.38 4.35 -6.20
C TYR A 80 -1.27 2.86 -5.83
N ALA A 81 -0.34 2.52 -4.93
CA ALA A 81 -0.17 1.15 -4.46
C ALA A 81 -1.43 0.58 -3.80
N LEU A 82 -2.13 1.39 -2.99
CA LEU A 82 -3.42 1.04 -2.41
C LEU A 82 -4.49 0.80 -3.48
N ALA A 83 -4.55 1.62 -4.53
CA ALA A 83 -5.48 1.43 -5.64
C ALA A 83 -5.25 0.08 -6.34
N LEU A 84 -3.99 -0.35 -6.50
CA LEU A 84 -3.67 -1.67 -7.04
C LEU A 84 -4.11 -2.81 -6.12
N VAL A 85 -3.95 -2.68 -4.80
CA VAL A 85 -4.48 -3.64 -3.83
C VAL A 85 -6.01 -3.73 -3.92
N MET A 86 -6.70 -2.59 -3.99
CA MET A 86 -8.16 -2.57 -4.17
C MET A 86 -8.58 -3.22 -5.48
N TRP A 87 -7.84 -2.95 -6.57
CA TRP A 87 -8.07 -3.57 -7.86
C TRP A 87 -7.88 -5.10 -7.81
N GLU A 88 -6.85 -5.59 -7.12
CA GLU A 88 -6.66 -7.03 -6.88
C GLU A 88 -7.85 -7.65 -6.14
N ILE A 89 -8.37 -6.99 -5.11
CA ILE A 89 -9.54 -7.46 -4.37
C ILE A 89 -10.77 -7.52 -5.28
N ILE A 90 -11.06 -6.46 -6.03
CA ILE A 90 -12.25 -6.37 -6.88
C ILE A 90 -12.18 -7.38 -8.02
N THR A 91 -11.02 -7.54 -8.66
CA THR A 91 -10.86 -8.46 -9.82
C THR A 91 -10.76 -9.93 -9.41
N GLN A 92 -10.33 -10.22 -8.18
CA GLN A 92 -10.35 -11.58 -7.62
C GLN A 92 -11.68 -11.93 -6.95
N CYS A 93 -12.63 -10.98 -6.82
CA CYS A 93 -14.00 -11.28 -6.41
C CYS A 93 -14.85 -11.94 -7.52
N ASP A 94 -14.39 -11.93 -8.77
CA ASP A 94 -14.94 -12.80 -9.81
C ASP A 94 -14.24 -14.16 -9.74
N VAL A 95 -15.02 -15.23 -9.47
CA VAL A 95 -14.67 -16.67 -9.30
C VAL A 95 -14.67 -17.10 -7.83
N TYR A 96 -15.75 -17.68 -7.29
CA TYR A 96 -16.40 -18.90 -7.80
C TYR A 96 -17.92 -18.77 -8.01
N PRO A 97 -18.47 -19.23 -9.16
CA PRO A 97 -19.82 -19.78 -9.12
C PRO A 97 -19.78 -21.04 -8.24
N THR A 98 -20.62 -21.08 -7.22
CA THR A 98 -20.96 -22.30 -6.49
C THR A 98 -21.54 -23.31 -7.46
N THR A 99 -20.73 -24.21 -8.02
CA THR A 99 -21.28 -25.41 -8.68
C THR A 99 -20.29 -26.56 -8.61
N GLY A 100 -20.58 -27.54 -7.74
CA GLY A 100 -20.06 -28.90 -7.89
C GLY A 100 -19.49 -29.56 -6.64
N LYS A 101 -20.31 -29.74 -5.59
CA LYS A 101 -20.18 -30.98 -4.80
C LYS A 101 -20.37 -32.16 -5.77
N ILE A 102 -19.35 -32.97 -5.98
CA ILE A 102 -19.53 -34.41 -6.22
C ILE A 102 -18.45 -35.18 -5.47
N HIS A 103 -18.93 -35.96 -4.50
CA HIS A 103 -18.23 -37.03 -3.82
C HIS A 103 -17.74 -38.09 -4.83
N ASN A 104 -16.57 -38.69 -4.56
CA ASN A 104 -16.19 -40.11 -4.76
C ASN A 104 -14.67 -40.21 -4.55
N ILE A 105 -14.17 -40.68 -3.40
CA ILE A 105 -13.93 -42.10 -3.09
C ILE A 105 -13.45 -42.91 -4.31
N ARG A 106 -12.14 -43.09 -4.41
CA ARG A 106 -11.49 -44.39 -4.68
C ARG A 106 -10.23 -44.47 -3.84
#